data_AF-A0ABD1LGZ1-F1
#
_entry.id   AF-A0ABD1LGZ1-F1
#
_cell.length_a   1.000
_cell.length_b   1.000
_cell.length_c   1.000
_cell.angle_alpha   90.00
_cell.angle_beta   90.00
_cell.angle_gamma   90.00
#
_symmetry.space_group_name_H-M   'P 1'
#
loop_
_entity.id
_entity.type
_entity.pdbx_description
1 polymer ?
#
loop_
_entity_poly.entity_id
_entity_poly.type
_entity_poly.pdbx_seq_one_letter_code
_entity_poly.pdbx_strand_id
1 'polypeptide(L)'
;MNSNLISFDKCLGSACKDLAVLESSLHWNYHPSSGTADVAFNKANAKDSSNWISWAINPTSKGMIGSQAFVAVHESDGTIKAYTSPITSYATVLQEGTLTFKVYSVSASYTSGHFIIFATFQLPSNTTLVNHAWQEGLVSKDGTLMPHSFSSPNLHSFGTLDFVSGKVSETSGKVDSRTTFRNVHAILNTISWGIMMPTGVIMARYLKVFDGLGPTWFHLHRACQSLAFLIGIAGFGTGLYMGNHHGVHHAPHRCVGITLMCLAFAQVCVAVCLRPKKDHKCRIFWNVFHYIVGYATIALAIWNVLKGFDILDANKIWKKIYVGIIISFAIVSVIMEVITWIWMCNKKMIKSEKQGDTSQQQP
;
A
#
# COMPACT_ATOMS: atom_id res chain seq x y z
N MET A 1 -39.68 25.08 -21.24
CA MET A 1 -38.31 25.48 -21.63
C MET A 1 -37.91 26.67 -20.78
N ASN A 2 -36.98 26.46 -19.84
CA ASN A 2 -36.14 27.51 -19.27
C ASN A 2 -34.84 26.80 -18.86
N SER A 3 -33.97 26.64 -19.85
CA SER A 3 -32.59 26.19 -19.70
C SER A 3 -31.79 27.31 -19.04
N ASN A 4 -31.87 27.40 -17.71
CA ASN A 4 -30.84 28.11 -16.96
C ASN A 4 -29.57 27.26 -17.03
N LEU A 5 -28.65 27.69 -17.88
CA LEU A 5 -27.29 27.18 -17.97
C LEU A 5 -26.65 27.28 -16.58
N ILE A 6 -26.57 26.15 -15.87
CA ILE A 6 -25.73 26.01 -14.69
C ILE A 6 -24.29 26.08 -15.21
N SER A 7 -23.59 27.16 -14.89
CA SER A 7 -22.13 27.24 -15.10
C SER A 7 -21.48 26.35 -14.04
N PHE A 8 -20.80 25.28 -14.48
CA PHE A 8 -20.16 24.28 -13.62
C PHE A 8 -18.72 24.63 -13.25
N ASP A 9 -18.25 25.84 -13.58
CA ASP A 9 -16.83 26.18 -13.51
C ASP A 9 -16.36 26.65 -12.11
N LYS A 10 -17.29 26.94 -11.18
CA LYS A 10 -17.05 27.18 -9.74
C LYS A 10 -18.35 27.30 -8.94
N CYS A 11 -18.40 26.67 -7.77
CA CYS A 11 -19.51 26.82 -6.82
C CYS A 11 -19.62 28.26 -6.26
N LEU A 12 -20.69 28.98 -6.65
CA LEU A 12 -21.02 30.31 -6.12
C LEU A 12 -22.32 30.23 -5.30
N GLY A 13 -22.21 30.07 -3.98
CA GLY A 13 -23.36 30.07 -3.06
C GLY A 13 -23.23 29.08 -1.89
N SER A 14 -24.19 29.10 -0.96
CA SER A 14 -24.22 28.23 0.22
C SER A 14 -24.71 26.80 -0.05
N ALA A 15 -25.26 26.54 -1.23
CA ALA A 15 -25.86 25.25 -1.63
C ALA A 15 -25.03 24.53 -2.71
N CYS A 16 -23.73 24.81 -2.73
CA CYS A 16 -22.77 24.25 -3.67
C CYS A 16 -21.41 24.08 -3.00
N LYS A 17 -20.74 22.96 -3.22
CA LYS A 17 -19.41 22.68 -2.69
C LYS A 17 -18.54 21.93 -3.70
N ASP A 18 -17.34 22.45 -3.94
CA ASP A 18 -16.25 21.67 -4.52
C ASP A 18 -15.70 20.71 -3.47
N LEU A 19 -15.70 19.41 -3.79
CA LEU A 19 -15.26 18.34 -2.90
C LEU A 19 -13.73 18.19 -2.98
N ALA A 20 -13.08 17.82 -1.87
CA ALA A 20 -11.61 17.79 -1.75
C ALA A 20 -10.87 16.90 -2.77
N VAL A 21 -11.53 15.88 -3.32
CA VAL A 21 -10.89 14.83 -4.12
C VAL A 21 -11.77 14.41 -5.30
N LEU A 22 -11.13 13.80 -6.30
CA LEU A 22 -11.75 13.32 -7.53
C LEU A 22 -12.35 14.43 -8.41
N GLU A 23 -11.89 15.68 -8.31
CA GLU A 23 -12.36 16.82 -9.13
C GLU A 23 -13.90 16.86 -9.23
N SER A 24 -14.54 16.69 -8.08
CA SER A 24 -15.98 16.53 -7.98
C SER A 24 -16.60 17.73 -7.29
N SER A 25 -17.82 18.10 -7.69
CA SER A 25 -18.62 19.12 -7.02
C SER A 25 -20.02 18.61 -6.72
N LEU A 26 -20.63 19.18 -5.68
CA LEU A 26 -21.97 18.84 -5.26
C LEU A 26 -22.80 20.11 -5.16
N HIS A 27 -23.93 20.13 -5.86
CA HIS A 27 -24.95 21.15 -5.74
C HIS A 27 -26.18 20.51 -5.09
N TRP A 28 -26.86 21.24 -4.21
CA TRP A 28 -28.10 20.76 -3.64
C TRP A 28 -29.11 21.89 -3.46
N ASN A 29 -30.37 21.52 -3.35
CA ASN A 29 -31.44 22.37 -2.88
C ASN A 29 -32.31 21.57 -1.92
N TYR A 30 -32.50 22.07 -0.70
CA TYR A 30 -33.30 21.38 0.32
C TYR A 30 -34.64 22.07 0.49
N HIS A 31 -35.71 21.28 0.55
CA HIS A 31 -37.09 21.74 0.70
C HIS A 31 -37.62 21.34 2.09
N PRO A 32 -37.55 22.22 3.10
CA PRO A 32 -37.90 21.86 4.48
C PRO A 32 -39.35 21.42 4.68
N SER A 33 -40.29 21.95 3.88
CA SER A 33 -41.72 21.63 3.97
C SER A 33 -42.04 20.18 3.57
N SER A 34 -41.24 19.60 2.68
CA SER A 34 -41.40 18.22 2.20
C SER A 34 -40.31 17.28 2.70
N GLY A 35 -39.22 17.80 3.29
CA GLY A 35 -38.02 17.03 3.66
C GLY A 35 -37.31 16.40 2.46
N THR A 36 -37.56 16.92 1.25
CA THR A 36 -36.98 16.46 0.00
C THR A 36 -35.74 17.27 -0.34
N ALA A 37 -34.74 16.64 -0.94
CA ALA A 37 -33.55 17.29 -1.46
C ALA A 37 -33.41 17.01 -2.96
N ASP A 38 -33.08 18.05 -3.72
CA ASP A 38 -32.55 17.95 -5.08
C ASP A 38 -31.03 18.01 -5.01
N VAL A 39 -30.36 17.14 -5.74
CA VAL A 39 -28.90 17.08 -5.78
C VAL A 39 -28.43 16.99 -7.23
N ALA A 40 -27.37 17.73 -7.55
CA ALA A 40 -26.56 17.52 -8.74
C ALA A 40 -25.11 17.24 -8.32
N PHE A 41 -24.67 15.99 -8.47
CA PHE A 41 -23.29 15.59 -8.27
C PHE A 41 -22.56 15.60 -9.61
N ASN A 42 -21.46 16.32 -9.69
CA ASN A 42 -20.70 16.54 -10.91
C ASN A 42 -19.27 16.00 -10.75
N LYS A 43 -18.81 15.22 -11.73
CA LYS A 43 -17.42 14.83 -11.91
C LYS A 43 -16.88 15.55 -13.14
N ALA A 44 -15.97 16.50 -12.92
CA ALA A 44 -15.25 17.16 -14.00
C ALA A 44 -14.16 16.24 -14.58
N ASN A 45 -13.72 16.53 -15.81
CA ASN A 45 -12.67 15.78 -16.52
C ASN A 45 -12.94 14.26 -16.60
N ALA A 46 -14.22 13.87 -16.62
CA ALA A 46 -14.62 12.48 -16.82
C ALA A 46 -14.30 12.04 -18.26
N LYS A 47 -13.64 10.89 -18.41
CA LYS A 47 -13.29 10.33 -19.72
C LYS A 47 -14.51 9.69 -20.37
N ASP A 48 -14.77 10.05 -21.63
CA ASP A 48 -16.09 9.98 -22.30
C ASP A 48 -16.74 8.58 -22.48
N SER A 49 -16.08 7.45 -22.21
CA SER A 49 -16.61 6.16 -22.69
C SER A 49 -16.37 4.91 -21.85
N SER A 50 -15.70 5.01 -20.70
CA SER A 50 -15.38 3.81 -19.91
C SER A 50 -15.50 4.02 -18.41
N ASN A 51 -16.27 5.01 -17.98
CA ASN A 51 -16.33 5.39 -16.58
C ASN A 51 -17.75 5.29 -16.04
N TRP A 52 -17.85 4.90 -14.77
CA TRP A 52 -19.02 5.13 -13.94
C TRP A 52 -18.67 6.12 -12.85
N ILE A 53 -19.67 6.90 -12.42
CA ILE A 53 -19.57 7.78 -11.27
C ILE A 53 -20.69 7.44 -10.28
N SER A 54 -20.45 7.73 -9.01
CA SER A 54 -21.45 7.51 -7.98
C SER A 54 -21.35 8.52 -6.87
N TRP A 55 -22.51 8.94 -6.37
CA TRP A 55 -22.66 9.67 -5.12
C TRP A 55 -23.66 8.93 -4.24
N ALA A 56 -23.38 8.82 -2.95
CA ALA A 56 -24.15 7.98 -2.05
C ALA A 56 -24.34 8.62 -0.68
N ILE A 57 -25.45 8.27 -0.04
CA ILE A 57 -25.71 8.58 1.36
C ILE A 57 -25.58 7.31 2.18
N ASN A 58 -24.85 7.37 3.29
CA ASN A 58 -24.80 6.27 4.25
C ASN A 58 -25.59 6.63 5.52
N PRO A 59 -26.80 6.09 5.71
CA PRO A 59 -27.64 6.39 6.87
C PRO A 59 -27.16 5.72 8.17
N THR A 60 -26.21 4.79 8.11
CA THR A 60 -25.82 3.94 9.26
C THR A 60 -24.37 4.10 9.70
N SER A 61 -23.46 4.46 8.79
CA SER A 61 -22.04 4.57 9.08
C SER A 61 -21.37 5.65 8.22
N LYS A 62 -20.06 5.85 8.40
CA LYS A 62 -19.23 6.76 7.59
C LYS A 62 -18.48 6.07 6.44
N GLY A 63 -18.61 4.75 6.32
CA GLY A 63 -17.87 3.94 5.34
C GLY A 63 -18.66 3.61 4.08
N MET A 64 -18.10 2.76 3.23
CA MET A 64 -18.74 2.30 1.99
C MET A 64 -19.92 1.34 2.22
N ILE A 65 -19.80 0.43 3.20
CA ILE A 65 -20.87 -0.54 3.50
C ILE A 65 -22.03 0.17 4.18
N GLY A 66 -23.24 -0.07 3.70
CA GLY A 66 -24.48 0.59 4.11
C GLY A 66 -24.84 1.81 3.27
N SER A 67 -23.96 2.23 2.34
CA SER A 67 -24.23 3.34 1.44
C SER A 67 -25.38 3.03 0.49
N GLN A 68 -26.21 4.02 0.26
CA GLN A 68 -27.36 4.02 -0.65
C GLN A 68 -26.98 4.94 -1.81
N ALA A 69 -26.58 4.34 -2.93
CA ALA A 69 -25.88 5.02 -4.00
C ALA A 69 -26.80 5.43 -5.14
N PHE A 70 -26.50 6.59 -5.72
CA PHE A 70 -26.93 7.00 -7.06
C PHE A 70 -25.74 6.77 -7.99
N VAL A 71 -25.98 6.10 -9.11
CA VAL A 71 -24.95 5.67 -10.05
C VAL A 71 -25.29 6.21 -11.42
N ALA A 72 -24.27 6.69 -12.13
CA ALA A 72 -24.37 6.94 -13.56
C ALA A 72 -23.24 6.23 -14.30
N VAL A 73 -23.59 5.66 -15.45
CA VAL A 73 -22.68 4.86 -16.27
C VAL A 73 -22.95 5.11 -17.76
N HIS A 74 -21.89 5.11 -18.56
CA HIS A 74 -22.00 5.02 -20.01
C HIS A 74 -22.31 3.58 -20.42
N GLU A 75 -23.41 3.37 -21.12
CA GLU A 75 -23.72 2.09 -21.75
C GLU A 75 -22.89 1.89 -23.02
N SER A 76 -22.82 0.64 -23.49
CA SER A 76 -22.01 0.26 -24.65
C SER A 76 -22.48 0.91 -25.96
N ASP A 77 -23.74 1.36 -26.02
CA ASP A 77 -24.33 2.09 -27.14
C ASP A 77 -24.08 3.61 -27.09
N GLY A 78 -23.36 4.09 -26.07
CA GLY A 78 -23.05 5.50 -25.85
C GLY A 78 -24.13 6.28 -25.10
N THR A 79 -25.25 5.64 -24.74
CA THR A 79 -26.26 6.26 -23.88
C THR A 79 -25.80 6.30 -22.43
N ILE A 80 -26.47 7.11 -21.62
CA ILE A 80 -26.15 7.27 -20.20
C ILE A 80 -27.31 6.69 -19.40
N LYS A 81 -26.99 5.73 -18.55
CA LYS A 81 -27.94 5.17 -17.60
C LYS A 81 -27.67 5.73 -16.21
N ALA A 82 -28.73 6.16 -15.54
CA ALA A 82 -28.70 6.57 -14.15
C ALA A 82 -29.68 5.72 -13.33
N TYR A 83 -29.23 5.23 -12.19
CA TYR A 83 -30.02 4.32 -11.36
C TYR A 83 -29.54 4.32 -9.91
N THR A 84 -30.24 3.60 -9.04
CA THR A 84 -29.91 3.49 -7.62
C THR A 84 -29.31 2.12 -7.27
N SER A 85 -28.40 2.07 -6.30
CA SER A 85 -27.74 0.84 -5.88
C SER A 85 -27.50 0.78 -4.37
N PRO A 86 -28.05 -0.21 -3.65
CA PRO A 86 -27.74 -0.44 -2.23
C PRO A 86 -26.40 -1.17 -2.06
N ILE A 87 -25.48 -0.60 -1.29
CA ILE A 87 -24.13 -1.15 -1.09
C ILE A 87 -24.05 -1.92 0.23
N THR A 88 -24.11 -3.25 0.13
CA THR A 88 -24.08 -4.14 1.30
C THR A 88 -22.75 -4.85 1.51
N SER A 89 -21.82 -4.77 0.55
CA SER A 89 -20.53 -5.47 0.56
C SER A 89 -19.46 -4.72 -0.24
N TYR A 90 -18.18 -4.94 0.10
CA TYR A 90 -17.03 -4.47 -0.69
C TYR A 90 -16.92 -5.16 -2.07
N ALA A 91 -17.58 -6.30 -2.26
CA ALA A 91 -17.63 -7.01 -3.54
C ALA A 91 -18.80 -6.55 -4.43
N THR A 92 -19.34 -5.35 -4.19
CA THR A 92 -20.44 -4.80 -4.99
C THR A 92 -20.03 -4.62 -6.45
N VAL A 93 -20.97 -4.90 -7.34
CA VAL A 93 -20.91 -4.57 -8.78
C VAL A 93 -21.82 -3.40 -9.13
N LEU A 94 -22.22 -2.61 -8.11
CA LEU A 94 -23.20 -1.52 -8.24
C LEU A 94 -24.50 -2.02 -8.89
N GLN A 95 -25.02 -3.14 -8.39
CA GLN A 95 -26.25 -3.73 -8.87
C GLN A 95 -27.43 -2.76 -8.64
N GLU A 96 -28.27 -2.60 -9.66
CA GLU A 96 -29.48 -1.79 -9.57
C GLU A 96 -30.44 -2.34 -8.51
N GLY A 97 -30.94 -1.45 -7.65
CA GLY A 97 -31.82 -1.82 -6.55
C GLY A 97 -32.41 -0.61 -5.81
N THR A 98 -33.45 -0.87 -5.03
CA THR A 98 -34.18 0.17 -4.30
C THR A 98 -33.41 0.63 -3.06
N LEU A 99 -33.46 1.94 -2.78
CA LEU A 99 -32.87 2.52 -1.58
C LEU A 99 -33.81 2.46 -0.38
N THR A 100 -33.27 2.58 0.83
CA THR A 100 -34.08 2.57 2.07
C THR A 100 -34.93 3.83 2.26
N PHE A 101 -34.58 4.93 1.58
CA PHE A 101 -35.35 6.16 1.53
C PHE A 101 -35.98 6.36 0.15
N LYS A 102 -37.06 7.13 0.11
CA LYS A 102 -37.83 7.34 -1.12
C LYS A 102 -37.04 8.19 -2.13
N VAL A 103 -36.93 7.70 -3.36
CA VAL A 103 -36.36 8.40 -4.50
C VAL A 103 -37.48 8.78 -5.46
N TYR A 104 -37.55 10.05 -5.85
CA TYR A 104 -38.56 10.59 -6.76
C TYR A 104 -38.07 10.59 -8.21
N SER A 105 -36.80 10.91 -8.42
CA SER A 105 -36.17 10.88 -9.74
C SER A 105 -34.66 10.68 -9.65
N VAL A 106 -34.12 10.02 -10.66
CA VAL A 106 -32.68 9.90 -10.91
C VAL A 106 -32.46 10.03 -12.42
N SER A 107 -31.49 10.84 -12.82
CA SER A 107 -31.09 11.01 -14.21
C SER A 107 -29.62 11.41 -14.27
N ALA A 108 -29.00 11.31 -15.43
CA ALA A 108 -27.63 11.76 -15.60
C ALA A 108 -27.43 12.41 -16.97
N SER A 109 -26.39 13.23 -17.07
CA SER A 109 -25.97 13.84 -18.31
C SER A 109 -24.45 13.83 -18.43
N TYR A 110 -23.98 13.84 -19.68
CA TYR A 110 -22.58 14.01 -20.02
C TYR A 110 -22.43 15.17 -20.99
N THR A 111 -21.64 16.20 -20.65
CA THR A 111 -21.43 17.35 -21.52
C THR A 111 -20.07 17.97 -21.25
N SER A 112 -19.22 18.09 -22.28
CA SER A 112 -17.93 18.80 -22.21
C SER A 112 -17.00 18.31 -21.08
N GLY A 113 -16.84 16.99 -20.88
CA GLY A 113 -16.05 16.45 -19.75
C GLY A 113 -16.80 16.40 -18.40
N HIS A 114 -17.99 16.98 -18.39
CA HIS A 114 -19.06 17.00 -17.40
C HIS A 114 -19.83 15.71 -17.17
N PHE A 115 -19.50 14.82 -16.22
CA PHE A 115 -20.41 13.69 -15.90
C PHE A 115 -21.23 14.01 -14.64
N ILE A 116 -22.55 14.13 -14.79
CA ILE A 116 -23.42 14.68 -13.76
C ILE A 116 -24.56 13.72 -13.43
N ILE A 117 -24.78 13.47 -12.14
CA ILE A 117 -25.96 12.77 -11.60
C ILE A 117 -26.91 13.81 -11.03
N PHE A 118 -28.18 13.75 -11.44
CA PHE A 118 -29.28 14.49 -10.83
C PHE A 118 -30.17 13.52 -10.05
N ALA A 119 -30.51 13.87 -8.81
CA ALA A 119 -31.39 13.06 -7.98
C ALA A 119 -32.31 13.92 -7.12
N THR A 120 -33.56 13.49 -7.00
CA THR A 120 -34.55 14.06 -6.06
C THR A 120 -35.02 12.96 -5.13
N PHE A 121 -34.87 13.15 -3.82
CA PHE A 121 -35.14 12.10 -2.84
C PHE A 121 -35.52 12.67 -1.47
N GLN A 122 -36.18 11.85 -0.67
CA GLN A 122 -36.49 12.15 0.73
C GLN A 122 -35.24 11.94 1.60
N LEU A 123 -34.87 12.92 2.43
CA LEU A 123 -33.76 12.71 3.37
C LEU A 123 -34.05 11.56 4.34
N PRO A 124 -33.05 10.70 4.63
CA PRO A 124 -33.23 9.59 5.55
C PRO A 124 -33.42 10.06 7.00
N SER A 125 -34.23 9.33 7.76
CA SER A 125 -34.37 9.48 9.23
C SER A 125 -34.73 10.89 9.73
N ASN A 126 -35.38 11.72 8.90
CA ASN A 126 -35.72 13.11 9.22
C ASN A 126 -34.53 13.97 9.71
N THR A 127 -33.29 13.60 9.36
CA THR A 127 -32.10 14.39 9.67
C THR A 127 -31.64 15.16 8.44
N THR A 128 -31.13 16.37 8.65
CA THR A 128 -30.51 17.18 7.60
C THR A 128 -29.01 16.90 7.47
N LEU A 129 -28.40 16.32 8.50
CA LEU A 129 -27.02 15.86 8.51
C LEU A 129 -26.95 14.41 8.04
N VAL A 130 -26.24 14.18 6.94
CA VAL A 130 -26.01 12.85 6.37
C VAL A 130 -24.52 12.55 6.26
N ASN A 131 -24.15 11.27 6.33
CA ASN A 131 -22.85 10.83 5.83
C ASN A 131 -22.98 10.61 4.32
N HIS A 132 -22.01 11.09 3.55
CA HIS A 132 -21.99 10.88 2.11
C HIS A 132 -20.63 10.34 1.65
N ALA A 133 -20.63 9.71 0.48
CA ALA A 133 -19.43 9.26 -0.21
C ALA A 133 -19.60 9.44 -1.72
N TRP A 134 -18.50 9.64 -2.43
CA TRP A 134 -18.50 9.73 -3.89
C TRP A 134 -17.37 8.91 -4.48
N GLN A 135 -17.56 8.38 -5.68
CA GLN A 135 -16.57 7.56 -6.35
C GLN A 135 -16.65 7.68 -7.86
N GLU A 136 -15.54 7.28 -8.49
CA GLU A 136 -15.46 6.97 -9.90
C GLU A 136 -14.78 5.61 -10.09
N GLY A 137 -15.11 4.93 -11.19
CA GLY A 137 -14.44 3.70 -11.58
C GLY A 137 -14.60 3.42 -13.06
N LEU A 138 -14.00 2.32 -13.49
CA LEU A 138 -14.00 1.92 -14.89
C LEU A 138 -15.13 0.92 -15.19
N VAL A 139 -15.56 0.88 -16.43
CA VAL A 139 -16.44 -0.15 -16.99
C VAL A 139 -15.58 -1.07 -17.86
N SER A 140 -15.66 -2.38 -17.65
CA SER A 140 -14.99 -3.36 -18.49
C SER A 140 -15.66 -3.49 -19.86
N LYS A 141 -14.96 -4.13 -20.81
CA LYS A 141 -15.44 -4.31 -22.18
C LYS A 141 -16.76 -5.09 -22.30
N ASP A 142 -17.06 -5.91 -21.31
CA ASP A 142 -18.30 -6.70 -21.22
C ASP A 142 -19.44 -5.93 -20.53
N GLY A 143 -19.23 -4.66 -20.16
CA GLY A 143 -20.22 -3.81 -19.49
C GLY A 143 -20.22 -3.92 -17.97
N THR A 144 -19.35 -4.73 -17.36
CA THR A 144 -19.29 -4.87 -15.91
C THR A 144 -18.64 -3.63 -15.25
N LEU A 145 -19.24 -3.11 -14.18
CA LEU A 145 -18.65 -2.01 -13.42
C LEU A 145 -17.52 -2.56 -12.55
N MET A 146 -16.31 -2.07 -12.79
CA MET A 146 -15.11 -2.47 -12.04
C MET A 146 -15.05 -1.72 -10.71
N PRO A 147 -14.38 -2.29 -9.69
CA PRO A 147 -14.12 -1.59 -8.44
C PRO A 147 -13.45 -0.24 -8.68
N HIS A 148 -13.82 0.75 -7.88
CA HIS A 148 -13.09 2.03 -7.87
C HIS A 148 -11.63 1.81 -7.45
N SER A 149 -10.76 2.75 -7.81
CA SER A 149 -9.36 2.74 -7.41
C SER A 149 -9.21 2.78 -5.88
N PHE A 150 -8.12 2.20 -5.34
CA PHE A 150 -7.75 2.30 -3.92
C PHE A 150 -6.70 3.38 -3.67
N SER A 151 -6.53 4.31 -4.61
CA SER A 151 -5.65 5.46 -4.45
C SER A 151 -6.17 6.42 -3.37
N SER A 152 -5.29 7.29 -2.88
CA SER A 152 -5.62 8.25 -1.82
C SER A 152 -6.91 9.06 -2.12
N PRO A 153 -7.11 9.65 -3.32
CA PRO A 153 -8.36 10.35 -3.63
C PRO A 153 -9.63 9.52 -3.39
N ASN A 154 -9.67 8.27 -3.82
CA ASN A 154 -10.83 7.39 -3.63
C ASN A 154 -11.01 6.97 -2.17
N LEU A 155 -9.93 6.81 -1.40
CA LEU A 155 -10.05 6.48 0.02
C LEU A 155 -10.47 7.67 0.90
N HIS A 156 -10.38 8.90 0.36
CA HIS A 156 -10.74 10.14 1.05
C HIS A 156 -12.05 10.76 0.55
N SER A 157 -12.76 10.12 -0.38
CA SER A 157 -13.98 10.64 -1.00
C SER A 157 -15.24 10.36 -0.17
N PHE A 158 -15.21 10.78 1.10
CA PHE A 158 -16.34 10.68 2.01
C PHE A 158 -16.31 11.79 3.06
N GLY A 159 -17.46 12.06 3.66
CA GLY A 159 -17.65 13.15 4.60
C GLY A 159 -19.05 13.22 5.18
N THR A 160 -19.40 14.36 5.74
CA THR A 160 -20.78 14.67 6.15
C THR A 160 -21.28 15.93 5.47
N LEU A 161 -22.55 15.93 5.09
CA LEU A 161 -23.24 17.08 4.52
C LEU A 161 -24.45 17.41 5.40
N ASP A 162 -24.57 18.65 5.83
CA ASP A 162 -25.80 19.18 6.39
C ASP A 162 -26.54 20.01 5.34
N PHE A 163 -27.69 19.51 4.90
CA PHE A 163 -28.51 20.11 3.84
C PHE A 163 -29.11 21.48 4.22
N VAL A 164 -29.20 21.81 5.50
CA VAL A 164 -29.71 23.12 5.96
C VAL A 164 -28.60 24.13 6.13
N SER A 165 -27.57 23.81 6.92
CA SER A 165 -26.46 24.75 7.15
C SER A 165 -25.51 24.87 5.96
N GLY A 166 -25.58 23.92 5.02
CA GLY A 166 -24.67 23.77 3.89
C GLY A 166 -23.24 23.38 4.30
N LYS A 167 -23.05 23.01 5.57
CA LYS A 167 -21.74 22.62 6.09
C LYS A 167 -21.37 21.25 5.55
N VAL A 168 -20.29 21.22 4.77
CA VAL A 168 -19.65 19.98 4.31
C VAL A 168 -18.39 19.75 5.15
N SER A 169 -18.37 18.66 5.90
CA SER A 169 -17.17 18.19 6.60
C SER A 169 -16.56 17.08 5.79
N GLU A 170 -15.44 17.37 5.16
CA GLU A 170 -14.67 16.39 4.40
C GLU A 170 -13.56 15.85 5.28
N THR A 171 -13.17 14.60 5.03
CA THR A 171 -11.93 14.08 5.58
C THR A 171 -10.77 14.72 4.81
N SER A 172 -10.51 16.00 5.12
CA SER A 172 -9.31 16.74 4.68
C SER A 172 -8.11 15.80 4.80
N GLY A 173 -7.22 15.80 3.80
CA GLY A 173 -6.14 14.83 3.57
C GLY A 173 -5.10 14.63 4.69
N LYS A 174 -5.44 14.80 5.96
CA LYS A 174 -4.84 14.08 7.08
C LYS A 174 -4.82 12.61 6.73
N VAL A 175 -3.62 12.12 6.46
CA VAL A 175 -3.30 10.73 6.19
C VAL A 175 -4.07 9.86 7.18
N ASP A 176 -5.00 9.04 6.67
CA ASP A 176 -5.75 8.10 7.50
C ASP A 176 -4.78 7.34 8.41
N SER A 177 -5.17 7.13 9.67
CA SER A 177 -4.43 6.31 10.62
C SER A 177 -3.99 4.98 9.99
N ARG A 178 -4.85 4.35 9.18
CA ARG A 178 -4.54 3.11 8.46
C ARG A 178 -3.44 3.29 7.42
N THR A 179 -3.52 4.35 6.62
CA THR A 179 -2.48 4.70 5.63
C THR A 179 -1.16 5.02 6.33
N THR A 180 -1.21 5.71 7.47
CA THR A 180 -0.04 5.96 8.31
C THR A 180 0.58 4.65 8.80
N PHE A 181 -0.21 3.73 9.35
CA PHE A 181 0.28 2.42 9.79
C PHE A 181 0.87 1.59 8.64
N ARG A 182 0.23 1.61 7.46
CA ARG A 182 0.74 0.95 6.25
C ARG A 182 2.09 1.53 5.82
N ASN A 183 2.24 2.85 5.84
CA ASN A 183 3.49 3.54 5.50
C ASN A 183 4.58 3.25 6.53
N VAL A 184 4.26 3.31 7.83
CA VAL A 184 5.20 2.97 8.92
C VAL A 184 5.67 1.52 8.79
N HIS A 185 4.75 0.58 8.58
CA HIS A 185 5.08 -0.83 8.33
C HIS A 185 6.03 -0.98 7.13
N ALA A 186 5.73 -0.31 6.01
CA ALA A 186 6.55 -0.37 4.80
C ALA A 186 7.97 0.17 5.03
N ILE A 187 8.09 1.33 5.67
CA ILE A 187 9.37 1.98 5.94
C ILE A 187 10.23 1.13 6.88
N LEU A 188 9.67 0.74 8.03
CA LEU A 188 10.40 -0.05 9.03
C LEU A 188 10.92 -1.37 8.42
N ASN A 189 10.07 -2.09 7.69
CA ASN A 189 10.45 -3.38 7.13
C ASN A 189 11.38 -3.25 5.91
N THR A 190 11.26 -2.19 5.10
CA THR A 190 12.20 -1.96 3.99
C THR A 190 13.59 -1.63 4.52
N ILE A 191 13.69 -0.77 5.53
CA ILE A 191 14.97 -0.41 6.15
C ILE A 191 15.59 -1.64 6.84
N SER A 192 14.81 -2.31 7.69
CA SER A 192 15.28 -3.49 8.43
C SER A 192 15.60 -4.66 7.49
N TRP A 193 14.58 -5.26 6.89
CA TRP A 193 14.69 -6.51 6.15
C TRP A 193 15.23 -6.33 4.74
N GLY A 194 14.88 -5.22 4.10
CA GLY A 194 15.25 -4.94 2.72
C GLY A 194 16.68 -4.41 2.55
N ILE A 195 17.24 -3.72 3.55
CA ILE A 195 18.51 -3.00 3.44
C ILE A 195 19.52 -3.47 4.49
N MET A 196 19.20 -3.34 5.78
CA MET A 196 20.17 -3.61 6.84
C MET A 196 20.53 -5.10 6.94
N MET A 197 19.54 -6.00 6.83
CA MET A 197 19.77 -7.45 6.87
C MET A 197 20.75 -7.92 5.76
N PRO A 198 20.54 -7.59 4.47
CA PRO A 198 21.54 -7.87 3.41
C PRO A 198 22.90 -7.22 3.67
N THR A 199 22.92 -5.96 4.11
CA THR A 199 24.16 -5.23 4.39
C THR A 199 25.01 -5.98 5.44
N GLY A 200 24.38 -6.43 6.53
CA GLY A 200 25.05 -7.22 7.56
C GLY A 200 25.62 -8.54 7.04
N VAL A 201 24.94 -9.21 6.10
CA VAL A 201 25.44 -10.45 5.47
C VAL A 201 26.62 -10.17 4.54
N ILE A 202 26.54 -9.14 3.69
CA ILE A 202 27.61 -8.73 2.78
C ILE A 202 28.86 -8.35 3.58
N MET A 203 28.71 -7.55 4.66
CA MET A 203 29.82 -7.21 5.55
C MET A 203 30.49 -8.45 6.14
N ALA A 204 29.71 -9.42 6.64
CA ALA A 204 30.26 -10.64 7.23
C ALA A 204 31.00 -11.51 6.21
N ARG A 205 30.49 -11.59 4.98
CA ARG A 205 31.09 -12.39 3.91
C ARG A 205 32.44 -11.83 3.50
N TYR A 206 32.51 -10.54 3.21
CA TYR A 206 33.70 -9.95 2.60
C TYR A 206 34.72 -9.42 3.60
N LEU A 207 34.30 -8.80 4.72
CA LEU A 207 35.24 -8.26 5.69
C LEU A 207 35.97 -9.36 6.47
N LYS A 208 35.38 -10.56 6.59
CA LYS A 208 36.02 -11.72 7.24
C LYS A 208 37.29 -12.19 6.50
N VAL A 209 37.44 -11.86 5.22
CA VAL A 209 38.58 -12.29 4.40
C VAL A 209 39.84 -11.54 4.80
N PHE A 210 39.75 -10.27 5.18
CA PHE A 210 40.92 -9.44 5.47
C PHE A 210 41.44 -9.67 6.91
N ASP A 211 42.59 -10.33 7.04
CA ASP A 211 43.17 -10.68 8.35
C ASP A 211 43.40 -9.44 9.25
N GLY A 212 43.72 -8.29 8.64
CA GLY A 212 43.99 -7.03 9.35
C GLY A 212 42.79 -6.48 10.13
N LEU A 213 41.57 -6.97 9.86
CA LEU A 213 40.36 -6.55 10.57
C LEU A 213 40.05 -7.41 11.81
N GLY A 214 40.74 -8.54 12.01
CA GLY A 214 40.56 -9.40 13.19
C GLY A 214 39.08 -9.75 13.47
N PRO A 215 38.57 -9.56 14.70
CA PRO A 215 37.17 -9.85 15.03
C PRO A 215 36.17 -8.77 14.59
N THR A 216 36.62 -7.66 14.00
CA THR A 216 35.78 -6.49 13.67
C THR A 216 34.60 -6.85 12.77
N TRP A 217 34.80 -7.69 11.75
CA TRP A 217 33.71 -8.14 10.87
C TRP A 217 32.58 -8.81 11.66
N PHE A 218 32.93 -9.54 12.73
CA PHE A 218 31.96 -10.27 13.55
C PHE A 218 31.15 -9.32 14.41
N HIS A 219 31.80 -8.29 14.98
CA HIS A 219 31.11 -7.24 15.74
C HIS A 219 30.19 -6.40 14.86
N LEU A 220 30.66 -5.99 13.67
CA LEU A 220 29.85 -5.25 12.69
C LEU A 220 28.63 -6.05 12.22
N HIS A 221 28.83 -7.32 11.86
CA HIS A 221 27.73 -8.22 11.50
C HIS A 221 26.73 -8.32 12.65
N ARG A 222 27.19 -8.63 13.86
CA ARG A 222 26.32 -8.79 15.02
C ARG A 222 25.53 -7.52 15.33
N ALA A 223 26.18 -6.36 15.34
CA ALA A 223 25.53 -5.09 15.62
C ALA A 223 24.46 -4.75 14.56
N CYS A 224 24.81 -4.88 13.28
CA CYS A 224 23.91 -4.62 12.16
C CYS A 224 22.69 -5.56 12.19
N GLN A 225 22.90 -6.86 12.37
CA GLN A 225 21.83 -7.86 12.42
C GLN A 225 20.92 -7.67 13.63
N SER A 226 21.49 -7.39 14.82
CA SER A 226 20.70 -7.12 16.02
C SER A 226 19.82 -5.89 15.86
N LEU A 227 20.37 -4.78 15.35
CA LEU A 227 19.61 -3.55 15.15
C LEU A 227 18.52 -3.74 14.09
N ALA A 228 18.85 -4.39 12.97
CA ALA A 228 17.89 -4.73 11.94
C ALA A 228 16.75 -5.58 12.52
N PHE A 229 17.07 -6.61 13.31
CA PHE A 229 16.07 -7.50 13.91
C PHE A 229 15.10 -6.76 14.85
N LEU A 230 15.61 -5.86 15.70
CA LEU A 230 14.77 -5.06 16.60
C LEU A 230 13.81 -4.13 15.85
N ILE A 231 14.30 -3.43 14.82
CA ILE A 231 13.45 -2.61 13.93
C ILE A 231 12.43 -3.49 13.20
N GLY A 232 12.86 -4.69 12.77
CA GLY A 232 12.03 -5.67 12.08
C GLY A 232 10.90 -6.21 12.95
N ILE A 233 11.11 -6.40 14.26
CA ILE A 233 10.06 -6.77 15.21
C ILE A 233 8.99 -5.67 15.29
N ALA A 234 9.40 -4.41 15.41
CA ALA A 234 8.46 -3.27 15.44
C ALA A 234 7.66 -3.19 14.12
N GLY A 235 8.35 -3.33 12.99
CA GLY A 235 7.73 -3.42 11.67
C GLY A 235 6.75 -4.60 11.56
N PHE A 236 7.09 -5.77 12.08
CA PHE A 236 6.21 -6.93 12.07
C PHE A 236 4.98 -6.76 12.97
N GLY A 237 5.15 -6.16 14.15
CA GLY A 237 4.06 -5.86 15.09
C GLY A 237 2.98 -4.97 14.46
N THR A 238 3.39 -3.93 13.72
CA THR A 238 2.42 -3.10 12.96
C THR A 238 1.66 -3.91 11.91
N GLY A 239 2.31 -4.88 11.27
CA GLY A 239 1.68 -5.79 10.30
C GLY A 239 0.63 -6.71 10.93
N LEU A 240 0.93 -7.29 12.10
CA LEU A 240 -0.01 -8.10 12.86
C LEU A 240 -1.22 -7.28 13.34
N TYR A 241 -0.97 -6.08 13.84
CA TYR A 241 -2.03 -5.16 14.28
C TYR A 241 -2.99 -4.85 13.12
N MET A 242 -2.46 -4.48 11.96
CA MET A 242 -3.28 -4.23 10.76
C MET A 242 -4.03 -5.49 10.29
N GLY A 243 -3.41 -6.66 10.42
CA GLY A 243 -4.00 -7.95 10.01
C GLY A 243 -5.16 -8.43 10.87
N ASN A 244 -5.38 -7.84 12.05
CA ASN A 244 -6.48 -8.18 12.97
C ASN A 244 -7.73 -7.29 12.78
N HIS A 245 -7.64 -6.25 11.95
CA HIS A 245 -8.76 -5.33 11.68
C HIS A 245 -9.41 -5.66 10.32
N HIS A 246 -10.74 -5.52 10.23
CA HIS A 246 -11.52 -5.85 9.03
C HIS A 246 -10.97 -5.15 7.76
N GLY A 247 -10.60 -5.93 6.75
CA GLY A 247 -10.04 -5.45 5.48
C GLY A 247 -9.57 -6.56 4.56
N VAL A 248 -9.11 -6.17 3.36
CA VAL A 248 -8.54 -7.11 2.38
C VAL A 248 -7.26 -7.73 2.96
N HIS A 249 -7.26 -9.05 3.16
CA HIS A 249 -6.10 -9.78 3.66
C HIS A 249 -5.22 -10.25 2.50
N HIS A 250 -3.93 -9.94 2.57
CA HIS A 250 -2.94 -10.43 1.61
C HIS A 250 -2.24 -11.67 2.15
N ALA A 251 -2.90 -12.82 2.03
CA ALA A 251 -2.44 -14.08 2.61
C ALA A 251 -0.98 -14.44 2.26
N PRO A 252 -0.50 -14.34 0.99
CA PRO A 252 0.88 -14.71 0.67
C PRO A 252 1.94 -13.85 1.39
N HIS A 253 1.75 -12.52 1.43
CA HIS A 253 2.66 -11.61 2.12
C HIS A 253 2.67 -11.85 3.63
N ARG A 254 1.49 -12.11 4.21
CA ARG A 254 1.37 -12.43 5.64
C ARG A 254 2.06 -13.74 5.99
N CYS A 255 1.78 -14.81 5.24
CA CYS A 255 2.38 -16.13 5.48
C CYS A 255 3.90 -16.08 5.37
N VAL A 256 4.44 -15.49 4.30
CA VAL A 256 5.89 -15.36 4.14
C VAL A 256 6.50 -14.44 5.20
N GLY A 257 5.83 -13.34 5.56
CA GLY A 257 6.28 -12.47 6.64
C GLY A 257 6.38 -13.19 8.00
N ILE A 258 5.41 -14.05 8.33
CA ILE A 258 5.44 -14.88 9.55
C ILE A 258 6.56 -15.92 9.46
N THR A 259 6.67 -16.65 8.34
CA THR A 259 7.74 -17.64 8.14
C THR A 259 9.12 -17.01 8.29
N LEU A 260 9.34 -15.84 7.66
CA LEU A 260 10.56 -15.07 7.77
C LEU A 260 10.86 -14.69 9.23
N MET A 261 9.87 -14.22 9.99
CA MET A 261 10.06 -13.85 11.39
C MET A 261 10.45 -15.07 12.23
N CYS A 262 9.81 -16.23 12.02
CA CYS A 262 10.15 -17.48 12.70
C CYS A 262 11.59 -17.92 12.39
N LEU A 263 12.00 -17.88 11.11
CA LEU A 263 13.36 -18.22 10.69
C LEU A 263 14.39 -17.26 11.28
N ALA A 264 14.13 -15.96 11.29
CA ALA A 264 15.01 -14.97 11.87
C ALA A 264 15.15 -15.12 13.38
N PHE A 265 14.05 -15.41 14.09
CA PHE A 265 14.11 -15.70 15.52
C PHE A 265 14.94 -16.96 15.80
N ALA A 266 14.71 -18.05 15.05
CA ALA A 266 15.52 -19.26 15.15
C ALA A 266 17.01 -19.00 14.86
N GLN A 267 17.31 -18.20 13.84
CA GLN A 267 18.66 -17.77 13.48
C GLN A 267 19.34 -17.05 14.65
N VAL A 268 18.67 -16.07 15.29
CA VAL A 268 19.20 -15.30 16.42
C VAL A 268 19.37 -16.19 17.66
N CYS A 269 18.36 -17.00 18.02
CA CYS A 269 18.43 -17.90 19.17
C CYS A 269 19.58 -18.92 19.04
N VAL A 270 19.69 -19.59 17.89
CA VAL A 270 20.78 -20.54 17.65
C VAL A 270 22.14 -19.83 17.59
N ALA A 271 22.20 -18.61 17.04
CA ALA A 271 23.45 -17.87 16.95
C ALA A 271 23.95 -17.30 18.29
N VAL A 272 23.04 -16.97 19.21
CA VAL A 272 23.39 -16.40 20.52
C VAL A 272 23.51 -17.48 21.58
N CYS A 273 22.55 -18.40 21.68
CA CYS A 273 22.45 -19.36 22.78
C CYS A 273 23.21 -20.66 22.51
N LEU A 274 23.30 -21.09 21.25
CA LEU A 274 23.76 -22.43 20.88
C LEU A 274 25.06 -22.42 20.06
N ARG A 275 25.81 -21.31 20.08
CA ARG A 275 27.05 -21.16 19.31
C ARG A 275 28.19 -21.99 19.90
N PRO A 276 28.66 -23.07 19.25
CA PRO A 276 29.75 -23.89 19.79
C PRO A 276 31.12 -23.18 19.67
N LYS A 277 32.07 -23.58 20.52
CA LYS A 277 33.50 -23.20 20.41
C LYS A 277 34.07 -23.64 19.05
N LYS A 278 35.12 -22.96 18.58
CA LYS A 278 35.65 -23.10 17.20
C LYS A 278 36.19 -24.50 16.89
N ASP A 279 36.67 -25.19 17.91
CA ASP A 279 37.30 -26.52 17.91
C ASP A 279 36.30 -27.68 18.06
N HIS A 280 35.03 -27.39 18.34
CA HIS A 280 34.01 -28.41 18.57
C HIS A 280 33.41 -28.96 17.27
N LYS A 281 33.21 -30.28 17.14
CA LYS A 281 32.63 -30.91 15.92
C LYS A 281 31.27 -30.34 15.53
N CYS A 282 30.41 -30.02 16.51
CA CYS A 282 29.09 -29.41 16.26
C CYS A 282 29.15 -28.01 15.63
N ARG A 283 30.33 -27.36 15.59
CA ARG A 283 30.53 -26.08 14.90
C ARG A 283 30.18 -26.17 13.40
N ILE A 284 30.39 -27.33 12.78
CA ILE A 284 30.06 -27.58 11.38
C ILE A 284 28.55 -27.50 11.16
N PHE A 285 27.76 -28.25 11.94
CA PHE A 285 26.30 -28.23 11.85
C PHE A 285 25.72 -26.84 12.15
N TRP A 286 26.27 -26.15 13.15
CA TRP A 286 25.89 -24.76 13.45
C TRP A 286 26.17 -23.84 12.26
N ASN A 287 27.32 -23.96 11.59
CA ASN A 287 27.62 -23.15 10.40
C ASN A 287 26.66 -23.47 9.24
N VAL A 288 26.37 -24.75 8.97
CA VAL A 288 25.44 -25.17 7.91
C VAL A 288 24.04 -24.58 8.17
N PHE A 289 23.52 -24.76 9.39
CA PHE A 289 22.25 -24.16 9.80
C PHE A 289 22.28 -22.63 9.62
N HIS A 290 23.30 -21.96 10.15
CA HIS A 290 23.41 -20.51 10.12
C HIS A 290 23.46 -19.96 8.69
N TYR A 291 24.16 -20.63 7.77
CA TYR A 291 24.22 -20.21 6.38
C TYR A 291 22.89 -20.46 5.65
N ILE A 292 22.33 -21.68 5.74
CA ILE A 292 21.10 -22.04 5.02
C ILE A 292 19.93 -21.15 5.48
N VAL A 293 19.69 -21.08 6.80
CA VAL A 293 18.60 -20.30 7.36
C VAL A 293 18.81 -18.81 7.12
N GLY A 294 20.06 -18.33 7.24
CA GLY A 294 20.41 -16.94 6.95
C GLY A 294 20.07 -16.53 5.52
N TYR A 295 20.55 -17.28 4.52
CA TYR A 295 20.29 -16.98 3.11
C TYR A 295 18.80 -17.14 2.73
N ALA A 296 18.13 -18.18 3.26
CA ALA A 296 16.69 -18.35 3.06
C ALA A 296 15.90 -17.15 3.59
N THR A 297 16.26 -16.64 4.79
CA THR A 297 15.63 -15.46 5.38
C THR A 297 15.80 -14.22 4.50
N ILE A 298 17.00 -13.99 3.95
CA ILE A 298 17.25 -12.87 3.02
C ILE A 298 16.43 -13.00 1.74
N ALA A 299 16.36 -14.18 1.14
CA ALA A 299 15.59 -14.40 -0.08
C ALA A 299 14.08 -14.13 0.15
N LEU A 300 13.53 -14.66 1.26
CA LEU A 300 12.15 -14.40 1.65
C LEU A 300 11.92 -12.91 1.96
N ALA A 301 12.89 -12.22 2.57
CA ALA A 301 12.80 -10.79 2.87
C ALA A 301 12.65 -9.96 1.60
N ILE A 302 13.52 -10.18 0.61
CA ILE A 302 13.48 -9.47 -0.66
C ILE A 302 12.14 -9.67 -1.36
N TRP A 303 11.69 -10.93 -1.47
CA TRP A 303 10.39 -11.23 -2.08
C TRP A 303 9.24 -10.55 -1.33
N ASN A 304 9.27 -10.60 0.01
CA ASN A 304 8.18 -10.08 0.82
C ASN A 304 8.10 -8.55 0.79
N VAL A 305 9.24 -7.85 0.73
CA VAL A 305 9.30 -6.39 0.55
C VAL A 305 8.77 -5.99 -0.83
N LEU A 306 9.19 -6.69 -1.90
CA LEU A 306 8.65 -6.46 -3.25
C LEU A 306 7.13 -6.66 -3.30
N LYS A 307 6.63 -7.74 -2.68
CA LYS A 307 5.19 -8.01 -2.58
C LYS A 307 4.46 -6.95 -1.75
N GLY A 308 5.10 -6.42 -0.71
CA GLY A 308 4.59 -5.32 0.11
C GLY A 308 4.38 -4.05 -0.71
N PHE A 309 5.34 -3.69 -1.59
CA PHE A 309 5.17 -2.56 -2.49
C PHE A 309 4.02 -2.74 -3.49
N ASP A 310 3.83 -3.96 -4.00
CA ASP A 310 2.70 -4.28 -4.89
C ASP A 310 1.35 -4.16 -4.16
N ILE A 311 1.29 -4.52 -2.87
CA ILE A 311 0.09 -4.41 -2.04
C ILE A 311 -0.27 -2.95 -1.72
N LEU A 312 0.74 -2.11 -1.51
CA LEU A 312 0.51 -0.71 -1.19
C LEU A 312 0.05 0.10 -2.40
N ASP A 313 0.09 -0.48 -3.60
CA ASP A 313 0.09 0.25 -4.88
C ASP A 313 0.98 1.50 -4.78
N ALA A 314 2.10 1.34 -4.06
CA ALA A 314 3.03 2.44 -3.82
C ALA A 314 3.53 2.86 -5.19
N ASN A 315 3.48 4.17 -5.47
CA ASN A 315 3.94 4.76 -6.72
C ASN A 315 5.12 3.96 -7.28
N LYS A 316 5.00 3.47 -8.52
CA LYS A 316 5.96 2.55 -9.17
C LYS A 316 7.43 2.98 -8.99
N ILE A 317 7.68 4.26 -8.75
CA ILE A 317 8.97 4.83 -8.35
C ILE A 317 9.58 4.13 -7.11
N TRP A 318 8.84 3.93 -6.01
CA TRP A 318 9.39 3.33 -4.78
C TRP A 318 9.84 1.89 -4.98
N LYS A 319 9.02 1.08 -5.67
CA LYS A 319 9.39 -0.28 -6.05
C LYS A 319 10.64 -0.29 -6.95
N LYS A 320 10.71 0.63 -7.92
CA LYS A 320 11.89 0.78 -8.79
C LYS A 320 13.15 1.18 -8.01
N ILE A 321 13.04 2.10 -7.06
CA ILE A 321 14.15 2.49 -6.17
C ILE A 321 14.65 1.27 -5.40
N TYR A 322 13.74 0.50 -4.79
CA TYR A 322 14.14 -0.69 -4.04
C TYR A 322 14.80 -1.76 -4.92
N VAL A 323 14.29 -1.98 -6.13
CA VAL A 323 14.96 -2.85 -7.13
C VAL A 323 16.36 -2.33 -7.46
N GLY A 324 16.52 -1.01 -7.62
CA GLY A 324 17.83 -0.38 -7.80
C GLY A 324 18.80 -0.66 -6.64
N ILE A 325 18.32 -0.65 -5.39
CA ILE A 325 19.12 -1.00 -4.20
C ILE A 325 19.53 -2.49 -4.22
N ILE A 326 18.65 -3.40 -4.63
CA ILE A 326 19.00 -4.82 -4.76
C ILE A 326 20.10 -5.01 -5.82
N ILE A 327 19.96 -4.33 -6.96
CA ILE A 327 20.96 -4.37 -8.03
C ILE A 327 22.29 -3.80 -7.54
N SER A 328 22.29 -2.70 -6.79
CA SER A 328 23.53 -2.13 -6.25
C SER A 328 24.20 -3.08 -5.26
N PHE A 329 23.45 -3.77 -4.39
CA PHE A 329 24.00 -4.84 -3.53
C PHE A 329 24.60 -5.99 -4.33
N ALA A 330 23.97 -6.40 -5.44
CA ALA A 330 24.52 -7.43 -6.31
C ALA A 330 25.83 -6.98 -6.95
N ILE A 331 25.89 -5.75 -7.49
CA ILE A 331 27.11 -5.17 -8.08
C ILE A 331 28.23 -5.09 -7.03
N VAL A 332 27.95 -4.53 -5.85
CA VAL A 332 28.93 -4.43 -4.75
C VAL A 332 29.43 -5.81 -4.36
N SER A 333 28.55 -6.81 -4.27
CA SER A 333 28.94 -8.18 -3.95
C SER A 333 29.87 -8.78 -5.02
N VAL A 334 29.56 -8.58 -6.31
CA VAL A 334 30.43 -9.03 -7.41
C VAL A 334 31.81 -8.38 -7.34
N ILE A 335 31.87 -7.05 -7.16
CA ILE A 335 33.13 -6.32 -7.02
C ILE A 335 33.94 -6.85 -5.82
N MET A 336 33.29 -7.02 -4.67
CA MET A 336 33.94 -7.53 -3.47
C MET A 336 34.38 -8.98 -3.61
N GLU A 337 33.65 -9.82 -4.36
CA GLU A 337 34.05 -11.19 -4.67
C GLU A 337 35.35 -11.19 -5.50
N VAL A 338 35.47 -10.33 -6.52
CA VAL A 338 36.70 -10.17 -7.30
C VAL A 338 37.87 -9.69 -6.43
N ILE A 339 37.66 -8.65 -5.61
CA ILE A 339 38.70 -8.09 -4.73
C ILE A 339 39.19 -9.14 -3.73
N THR A 340 38.27 -9.84 -3.06
CA THR A 340 38.62 -10.86 -2.07
C THR A 340 39.31 -12.07 -2.71
N TRP A 341 38.94 -12.43 -3.94
CA TRP A 341 39.62 -13.48 -4.70
C TRP A 341 41.06 -13.07 -5.06
N ILE A 342 41.28 -11.86 -5.57
CA ILE A 342 42.63 -11.32 -5.85
C ILE A 342 43.47 -11.30 -4.57
N TRP A 343 42.92 -10.80 -3.46
CA TRP A 343 43.61 -10.75 -2.18
C TRP A 343 44.03 -12.15 -1.70
N MET A 344 43.13 -13.13 -1.81
CA MET A 344 43.43 -14.52 -1.46
C MET A 344 44.51 -15.15 -2.35
N CYS A 345 44.50 -14.86 -3.66
CA CYS A 345 45.54 -15.32 -4.58
C CYS A 345 46.91 -14.71 -4.23
N ASN A 346 46.98 -13.39 -4.03
CA ASN A 346 48.22 -12.70 -3.66
C ASN A 346 48.78 -13.23 -2.33
N LYS A 347 47.92 -13.46 -1.33
CA LYS A 347 48.33 -14.03 -0.05
C LYS A 347 48.88 -15.46 -0.19
N LYS A 348 48.31 -16.28 -1.07
CA LYS A 348 48.83 -17.62 -1.36
C LYS A 348 50.21 -17.55 -2.04
N MET A 349 50.40 -16.64 -2.99
CA MET A 349 51.68 -16.42 -3.69
C MET A 349 52.79 -16.02 -2.71
N ILE A 350 52.56 -15.01 -1.86
CA ILE A 350 53.54 -14.57 -0.85
C ILE A 350 53.88 -15.70 0.13
N LYS A 351 52.90 -16.54 0.49
CA LYS A 351 53.14 -17.67 1.38
C LYS A 351 53.99 -18.75 0.71
N SER A 352 53.77 -19.04 -0.58
CA SER A 352 54.60 -19.99 -1.32
C SER A 352 56.03 -19.50 -1.51
N GLU A 353 56.24 -18.21 -1.79
CA GLU A 353 57.58 -17.62 -1.89
C GLU A 353 58.36 -17.76 -0.58
N LYS A 354 57.76 -17.38 0.55
CA LYS A 354 58.39 -17.52 1.88
C LYS A 354 58.73 -18.97 2.24
N GLN A 355 57.88 -19.91 1.85
CA GLN A 355 58.09 -21.34 2.13
C GLN A 355 59.19 -21.94 1.24
N GLY A 356 59.35 -21.43 0.02
CA GLY A 356 60.47 -21.74 -0.89
C GLY A 356 61.82 -21.21 -0.41
N ASP A 357 61.88 -19.95 0.05
CA ASP A 357 63.12 -19.38 0.60
C ASP A 357 63.58 -20.10 1.87
N THR A 358 62.65 -20.48 2.76
CA THR A 358 62.99 -21.19 4.00
C THR A 358 63.54 -22.59 3.73
N SER A 359 63.12 -23.24 2.64
CA SER A 359 63.59 -24.58 2.27
C SER A 359 64.93 -24.57 1.51
N GLN A 360 65.35 -23.43 0.96
CA GLN A 360 66.69 -23.25 0.38
C GLN A 360 67.77 -22.83 1.41
N GLN A 361 67.38 -22.46 2.63
CA GLN A 361 68.30 -22.04 3.71
C GLN A 361 68.56 -23.11 4.78
N GLN A 362 68.05 -24.34 4.64
CA GLN A 362 68.43 -25.47 5.48
C GLN A 362 69.62 -26.21 4.83
N PRO A 363 70.80 -26.27 5.46
CA PRO A 363 71.98 -26.97 4.93
C PRO A 363 71.82 -28.49 4.89
#